data_AF-A0A2H9MJI3-F1
#
_entry.id   AF-A0A2H9MJI3-F1
#
_cell.length_a   1.000
_cell.length_b   1.000
_cell.length_c   1.000
_cell.angle_alpha   90.00
_cell.angle_beta   90.00
_cell.angle_gamma   90.00
#
_symmetry.space_group_name_H-M   'P 1'
#
loop_
_entity.id
_entity.type
_entity.pdbx_description
1 polymer ?
#
loop_
_entity_poly.entity_id
_entity_poly.type
_entity_poly.pdbx_seq_one_letter_code
_entity_poly.pdbx_strand_id
1 'polypeptide(L)'
;LGGYGLGRMIKRHRVLGAATNTHLVKEMKKYDVVFPKGEPGSGIIGASGLLLGLGMLRGMGGVCLMGETSGYFVDPKAARAVLEVLIKVLGIKIDFSELDEKAAAIERIASKMKDMEKQEVKRRREDLGYIG
;
A
#
# COMPACT_ATOMS: atom_id res chain seq x y z
N LEU A 1 7.22 -8.20 -4.26
CA LEU A 1 6.65 -7.09 -3.46
C LEU A 1 5.85 -6.20 -4.40
N GLY A 2 4.76 -5.60 -3.95
CA GLY A 2 3.93 -4.74 -4.80
C GLY A 2 3.10 -3.73 -4.01
N GLY A 3 2.30 -2.96 -4.73
CA GLY A 3 1.27 -2.09 -4.17
C GLY A 3 -0.12 -2.57 -4.60
N TYR A 4 -1.10 -2.40 -3.72
CA TYR A 4 -2.50 -2.67 -4.00
C TYR A 4 -3.29 -1.36 -3.94
N GLY A 5 -3.56 -0.78 -5.11
CA GLY A 5 -4.26 0.48 -5.26
C GLY A 5 -5.76 0.35 -5.00
N LEU A 6 -6.26 1.06 -4.00
CA LEU A 6 -7.68 1.04 -3.61
C LEU A 6 -8.51 2.17 -4.24
N GLY A 7 -7.88 3.13 -4.92
CA GLY A 7 -8.56 4.28 -5.52
C GLY A 7 -9.20 5.22 -4.50
N ARG A 8 -8.81 5.15 -3.24
CA ARG A 8 -9.33 6.00 -2.15
C ARG A 8 -8.26 6.29 -1.12
N MET A 9 -8.41 7.40 -0.42
CA MET A 9 -7.54 7.73 0.71
C MET A 9 -7.70 6.69 1.82
N ILE A 10 -6.58 6.18 2.33
CA ILE A 10 -6.53 5.22 3.42
C ILE A 10 -5.70 5.77 4.58
N LYS A 11 -6.12 5.45 5.81
CA LYS A 11 -5.43 5.87 7.03
C LYS A 11 -4.46 4.80 7.57
N ARG A 12 -4.82 3.53 7.37
CA ARG A 12 -4.04 2.38 7.81
C ARG A 12 -3.79 1.48 6.61
N HIS A 13 -2.52 1.17 6.39
CA HIS A 13 -2.06 0.37 5.28
C HIS A 13 -1.94 -1.08 5.74
N ARG A 14 -2.83 -1.96 5.27
CA ARG A 14 -2.65 -3.40 5.48
C ARG A 14 -1.69 -3.96 4.43
N VAL A 15 -1.11 -5.12 4.73
CA VAL A 15 -0.31 -5.88 3.77
C VAL A 15 -1.11 -7.10 3.34
N LEU A 16 -1.48 -7.13 2.06
CA LEU A 16 -2.09 -8.29 1.44
C LEU A 16 -1.01 -9.28 1.01
N GLY A 17 -1.34 -10.57 1.06
CA GLY A 17 -0.51 -11.65 0.58
C GLY A 17 -1.15 -12.41 -0.57
N ALA A 18 -0.32 -12.88 -1.48
CA ALA A 18 -0.64 -14.01 -2.35
C ALA A 18 0.52 -15.00 -2.29
N ALA A 19 0.21 -16.28 -2.12
CA ALA A 19 1.21 -17.31 -1.90
C ALA A 19 0.95 -18.51 -2.80
N THR A 20 2.02 -19.21 -3.18
CA THR A 20 1.95 -20.37 -4.08
C THR A 20 1.44 -21.64 -3.41
N ASN A 21 1.38 -21.69 -2.07
CA ASN A 21 0.84 -22.82 -1.33
C ASN A 21 0.24 -22.41 0.03
N THR A 22 -0.54 -23.31 0.63
CA THR A 22 -1.27 -23.05 1.88
C THR A 22 -0.39 -22.99 3.12
N HIS A 23 0.80 -23.59 3.09
CA HIS A 23 1.76 -23.49 4.18
C HIS A 23 2.27 -22.05 4.32
N LEU A 24 2.69 -21.44 3.21
CA LEU A 24 3.11 -20.04 3.15
C LEU A 24 1.98 -19.08 3.57
N VAL A 25 0.72 -19.37 3.23
CA VAL A 25 -0.42 -18.57 3.74
C VAL A 25 -0.48 -18.60 5.26
N LYS A 26 -0.35 -19.78 5.88
CA LYS A 26 -0.39 -19.92 7.34
C LYS A 26 0.79 -19.24 8.01
N GLU A 27 1.96 -19.32 7.40
CA GLU A 27 3.18 -18.67 7.89
C GLU A 27 3.05 -17.14 7.85
N MET A 28 2.66 -16.58 6.72
CA MET A 28 2.54 -15.14 6.54
C MET A 28 1.46 -14.49 7.42
N LYS A 29 0.39 -15.22 7.74
CA LYS A 29 -0.62 -14.77 8.71
C LYS A 29 -0.05 -14.50 10.11
N LYS A 30 1.06 -15.13 10.51
CA LYS A 30 1.75 -14.85 11.78
C LYS A 30 2.41 -13.46 11.79
N TYR A 31 2.61 -12.87 10.63
CA TYR A 31 3.20 -11.55 10.43
C TYR A 31 2.16 -10.50 10.02
N ASP A 32 0.89 -10.70 10.39
CA ASP A 32 -0.24 -9.81 10.10
C ASP A 32 -0.57 -9.62 8.61
N VAL A 33 -0.10 -10.52 7.74
CA VAL A 33 -0.45 -10.51 6.31
C VAL A 33 -1.86 -11.05 6.11
N VAL A 34 -2.70 -10.29 5.40
CA VAL A 34 -4.08 -10.65 5.12
C VAL A 34 -4.24 -11.30 3.75
N PHE A 35 -5.17 -12.26 3.64
CA PHE A 35 -5.49 -12.97 2.40
C PHE A 35 -7.00 -12.89 2.16
N PRO A 36 -7.53 -11.73 1.73
CA PRO A 36 -8.96 -11.57 1.50
C PRO A 36 -9.40 -12.44 0.31
N LYS A 37 -10.58 -13.06 0.41
CA LYS A 37 -11.14 -13.82 -0.72
C LYS A 37 -11.45 -12.86 -1.86
N GLY A 38 -11.00 -13.20 -3.07
CA GLY A 38 -11.27 -12.40 -4.27
C GLY A 38 -10.45 -11.12 -4.40
N GLU A 39 -9.45 -10.89 -3.55
CA GLU A 39 -8.52 -9.76 -3.67
C GLU A 39 -7.06 -10.24 -3.83
N PRO A 40 -6.24 -9.58 -4.67
CA PRO A 40 -6.61 -8.51 -5.60
C PRO A 40 -7.50 -9.03 -6.74
N GLY A 41 -8.63 -8.35 -6.99
CA GLY A 41 -9.66 -8.84 -7.94
C GLY A 41 -9.22 -8.90 -9.40
N SER A 42 -8.19 -8.15 -9.77
CA SER A 42 -7.55 -8.15 -11.09
C SER A 42 -6.37 -9.13 -11.20
N GLY A 43 -6.08 -9.89 -10.14
CA GLY A 43 -4.86 -10.68 -10.03
C GLY A 43 -3.62 -9.81 -9.80
N ILE A 44 -2.44 -10.44 -9.90
CA ILE A 44 -1.15 -9.76 -9.71
C ILE A 44 -0.50 -9.59 -11.07
N ILE A 45 -0.39 -8.35 -11.52
CA ILE A 45 0.14 -8.00 -12.85
C ILE A 45 1.63 -7.65 -12.76
N GLY A 46 2.39 -7.95 -13.82
CA GLY A 46 3.81 -7.62 -13.93
C GLY A 46 4.73 -8.65 -13.29
N ALA A 47 5.98 -8.23 -13.00
CA ALA A 47 7.04 -9.12 -12.52
C ALA A 47 6.64 -9.91 -11.28
N SER A 48 5.92 -9.29 -10.33
CA SER A 48 5.47 -9.96 -9.11
C SER A 48 4.54 -11.16 -9.37
N GLY A 49 3.60 -11.04 -10.31
CA GLY A 49 2.73 -12.15 -10.68
C GLY A 49 3.46 -13.21 -11.50
N LEU A 50 4.29 -12.76 -12.44
CA LEU A 50 5.10 -13.65 -13.28
C LEU A 50 6.06 -14.50 -12.44
N LEU A 51 6.74 -13.91 -11.45
CA LEU A 51 7.66 -14.64 -10.57
C LEU A 51 6.93 -15.68 -9.71
N LEU A 52 5.73 -15.39 -9.21
CA LEU A 52 4.92 -16.40 -8.51
C LEU A 52 4.52 -17.55 -9.45
N GLY A 53 4.05 -17.23 -10.66
CA GLY A 53 3.66 -18.22 -11.67
C GLY A 53 4.82 -19.12 -12.09
N LEU A 54 5.95 -18.52 -12.48
CA LEU A 54 7.17 -19.24 -12.87
C LEU A 54 7.76 -20.03 -11.70
N GLY A 55 7.70 -19.48 -10.48
CA GLY A 55 8.11 -20.18 -9.28
C GLY A 55 7.35 -21.49 -9.10
N MET A 56 6.02 -21.45 -9.20
CA MET A 56 5.18 -22.66 -9.14
C MET A 56 5.56 -23.69 -10.20
N LEU A 57 5.75 -23.26 -11.45
CA LEU A 57 6.15 -24.16 -12.55
C LEU A 57 7.52 -24.81 -12.31
N ARG A 58 8.39 -24.18 -11.53
CA ARG A 58 9.72 -24.66 -11.16
C ARG A 58 9.77 -25.36 -9.80
N GLY A 59 8.62 -25.61 -9.17
CA GLY A 59 8.57 -26.22 -7.83
C GLY A 59 9.08 -25.31 -6.71
N MET A 60 9.15 -24.00 -6.93
CA MET A 60 9.59 -22.99 -5.96
C MET A 60 8.41 -22.35 -5.24
N GLY A 61 8.47 -22.33 -3.90
CA GLY A 61 7.55 -21.59 -3.05
C GLY A 61 7.78 -20.08 -3.17
N GLY A 62 6.71 -19.30 -3.14
CA GLY A 62 6.81 -17.84 -3.22
C GLY A 62 5.62 -17.13 -2.58
N VAL A 63 5.87 -15.91 -2.10
CA VAL A 63 4.86 -14.99 -1.57
C VAL A 63 5.05 -13.62 -2.21
N CYS A 64 3.97 -13.01 -2.68
CA CYS A 64 3.92 -11.59 -3.00
C CYS A 64 3.24 -10.85 -1.85
N LEU A 65 3.98 -9.93 -1.23
CA LEU A 65 3.48 -8.97 -0.25
C LEU A 65 3.11 -7.67 -0.96
N MET A 66 1.91 -7.16 -0.69
CA MET A 66 1.35 -5.99 -1.35
C MET A 66 0.82 -4.99 -0.32
N GLY A 67 1.40 -3.79 -0.27
CA GLY A 67 0.92 -2.74 0.62
C GLY A 67 -0.31 -2.07 0.03
N GLU A 68 -1.39 -1.98 0.80
CA GLU A 68 -2.53 -1.14 0.42
C GLU A 68 -2.03 0.29 0.19
N THR A 69 -2.48 0.93 -0.88
CA THR A 69 -2.17 2.34 -1.16
C THR A 69 -3.37 3.00 -1.82
N SER A 70 -3.45 4.33 -1.75
CA SER A 70 -4.45 5.07 -2.52
C SER A 70 -4.26 4.88 -4.03
N GLY A 71 -3.02 4.76 -4.48
CA GLY A 71 -2.65 4.73 -5.90
C GLY A 71 -2.58 6.11 -6.57
N TYR A 72 -2.91 7.20 -5.86
CA TYR A 72 -2.88 8.56 -6.41
C TYR A 72 -1.50 9.23 -6.34
N PHE A 73 -0.71 8.88 -5.33
CA PHE A 73 0.61 9.45 -5.08
C PHE A 73 1.59 8.35 -4.65
N VAL A 74 2.87 8.68 -4.65
CA VAL A 74 3.89 7.87 -3.98
C VAL A 74 3.53 7.74 -2.51
N ASP A 75 3.54 6.52 -1.98
CA ASP A 75 3.06 6.22 -0.62
C ASP A 75 4.15 5.52 0.22
N PRO A 76 5.02 6.29 0.89
CA PRO A 76 6.08 5.74 1.74
C PRO A 76 5.55 4.89 2.90
N LYS A 77 4.33 5.15 3.37
CA LYS A 77 3.70 4.37 4.45
C LYS A 77 3.29 2.99 3.97
N ALA A 78 2.77 2.87 2.74
CA ALA A 78 2.54 1.57 2.10
C ALA A 78 3.82 0.76 1.99
N ALA A 79 4.91 1.40 1.52
CA ALA A 79 6.21 0.76 1.39
C ALA A 79 6.76 0.30 2.76
N ARG A 80 6.65 1.16 3.79
CA ARG A 80 7.05 0.83 5.16
C ARG A 80 6.31 -0.38 5.69
N ALA A 81 4.99 -0.45 5.53
CA ALA A 81 4.20 -1.60 5.99
C ALA A 81 4.67 -2.92 5.37
N VAL A 82 4.97 -2.93 4.06
CA VAL A 82 5.52 -4.10 3.37
C VAL A 82 6.91 -4.46 3.89
N LEU A 83 7.78 -3.47 4.10
CA LEU A 83 9.12 -3.69 4.63
C LEU A 83 9.09 -4.23 6.05
N GLU A 84 8.21 -3.72 6.92
CA GLU A 84 8.04 -4.21 8.29
C GLU A 84 7.67 -5.71 8.33
N VAL A 85 6.83 -6.17 7.41
CA VAL A 85 6.55 -7.61 7.26
C VAL A 85 7.80 -8.35 6.77
N LEU A 86 8.44 -7.85 5.70
CA LEU A 86 9.60 -8.50 5.11
C LEU A 86 10.76 -8.68 6.10
N ILE A 87 11.09 -7.65 6.88
CA ILE A 87 12.18 -7.73 7.86
C ILE A 87 11.88 -8.72 8.99
N LYS A 88 10.61 -8.83 9.41
CA LYS A 88 10.18 -9.81 10.42
C LYS A 88 10.31 -11.24 9.90
N VAL A 89 10.00 -11.45 8.62
CA VAL A 89 10.16 -12.75 7.95
C VAL A 89 11.64 -13.10 7.80
N LEU A 90 12.47 -12.15 7.39
CA LEU A 90 13.90 -12.38 7.15
C LEU A 90 14.77 -12.33 8.43
N GLY A 91 14.24 -11.84 9.54
CA GLY A 91 14.99 -11.67 10.80
C GLY A 91 16.08 -10.59 10.73
N ILE A 92 15.93 -9.60 9.85
CA ILE A 92 16.91 -8.53 9.65
C ILE A 92 16.47 -7.22 10.31
N LYS A 93 17.43 -6.31 10.54
CA LYS A 93 17.17 -4.95 11.01
C LYS A 93 17.49 -3.96 9.90
N ILE A 94 16.57 -3.04 9.65
CA ILE A 94 16.70 -1.96 8.67
C ILE A 94 16.31 -0.66 9.37
N ASP A 95 17.04 0.42 9.10
CA ASP A 95 16.68 1.77 9.52
C ASP A 95 15.65 2.37 8.56
N PHE A 96 14.60 2.98 9.12
CA PHE A 96 13.50 3.59 8.37
C PHE A 96 13.58 5.12 8.31
N SER A 97 14.63 5.73 8.86
CA SER A 97 14.76 7.19 8.96
C SER A 97 14.52 7.92 7.63
N GLU A 98 15.17 7.52 6.54
CA GLU A 98 14.97 8.13 5.23
C GLU A 98 13.55 7.95 4.66
N LEU A 99 12.91 6.81 4.98
CA LEU A 99 11.55 6.52 4.52
C LEU A 99 10.53 7.37 5.28
N ASP A 100 10.78 7.60 6.57
CA ASP A 100 9.96 8.42 7.45
C ASP A 100 10.06 9.92 7.11
N GLU A 101 11.25 10.40 6.76
CA GLU A 101 11.43 11.76 6.25
C GLU A 101 10.65 11.99 4.94
N LYS A 102 10.72 11.02 4.01
CA LYS A 102 9.93 11.06 2.77
C LYS A 102 8.42 11.03 3.06
N ALA A 103 7.98 10.21 4.01
CA ALA A 103 6.57 10.18 4.43
C ALA A 103 6.11 11.55 4.93
N ALA A 104 6.87 12.18 5.83
CA ALA A 104 6.56 13.50 6.37
C ALA A 104 6.58 14.62 5.31
N ALA A 105 7.45 14.51 4.30
CA ALA A 105 7.44 15.44 3.17
C ALA A 105 6.15 15.32 2.34
N ILE A 106 5.74 14.09 1.99
CA ILE A 106 4.51 13.86 1.21
C ILE A 106 3.26 14.27 1.99
N GLU A 107 3.22 14.03 3.31
CA GLU A 107 2.10 14.48 4.15
C GLU A 107 1.95 16.00 4.18
N ARG A 108 3.07 16.74 4.25
CA ARG A 108 3.05 18.22 4.21
C ARG A 108 2.54 18.76 2.87
N ILE A 109 2.80 18.06 1.77
CA ILE A 109 2.27 18.42 0.45
C ILE A 109 0.76 18.13 0.41
N ALA A 110 0.36 16.94 0.85
CA ALA A 110 -1.05 16.55 0.86
C ALA A 110 -1.92 17.43 1.78
N SER A 111 -1.40 17.91 2.91
CA SER A 111 -2.13 18.83 3.79
C SER A 111 -2.35 20.20 3.12
N LYS A 112 -1.31 20.77 2.52
CA LYS A 112 -1.41 22.05 1.79
C LYS A 112 -2.45 21.99 0.67
N MET A 113 -2.49 20.90 -0.10
CA MET A 113 -3.50 20.73 -1.16
C MET A 113 -4.92 20.71 -0.60
N LYS A 114 -5.16 19.99 0.51
CA LYS A 114 -6.49 19.96 1.17
C LYS A 114 -6.91 21.33 1.70
N ASP A 115 -5.97 22.12 2.22
CA ASP A 115 -6.28 23.44 2.74
C ASP A 115 -6.61 24.42 1.61
N MET A 116 -5.94 24.31 0.46
CA MET A 116 -6.26 25.06 -0.76
C MET A 116 -7.67 24.71 -1.29
N GLU A 117 -8.00 23.42 -1.40
CA GLU A 117 -9.35 22.98 -1.82
C GLU A 117 -10.44 23.53 -0.86
N LYS A 118 -10.21 23.49 0.45
CA LYS A 118 -11.17 24.04 1.43
C LYS A 118 -11.34 25.55 1.27
N GLN A 119 -10.26 26.28 1.00
CA GLN A 119 -10.32 27.72 0.76
C GLN A 119 -11.07 28.05 -0.53
N GLU A 120 -10.89 27.29 -1.61
CA GLU A 120 -11.65 27.46 -2.85
C GLU A 120 -13.14 27.17 -2.66
N VAL A 121 -13.48 26.09 -1.95
CA VAL A 121 -14.89 25.77 -1.63
C VAL A 121 -15.52 26.86 -0.77
N LYS A 122 -14.77 27.43 0.18
CA LYS A 122 -15.25 28.52 1.03
C LYS A 122 -15.50 29.80 0.22
N ARG A 123 -14.55 30.21 -0.64
CA ARG A 123 -14.73 31.36 -1.54
C ARG A 123 -15.93 31.19 -2.47
N ARG A 124 -16.07 30.01 -3.08
CA ARG A 124 -17.20 29.72 -3.99
C ARG A 124 -18.56 29.76 -3.28
N ARG A 125 -18.62 29.40 -1.99
CA ARG A 125 -19.82 29.56 -1.16
C ARG A 125 -20.13 31.01 -0.82
N GLU A 126 -19.11 31.82 -0.55
CA GLU A 126 -19.26 33.25 -0.27
C GLU A 126 -19.74 34.02 -1.52
N ASP A 127 -19.23 33.68 -2.72
CA ASP A 127 -19.67 34.27 -3.99
C ASP A 127 -21.14 33.94 -4.34
N LEU A 128 -21.60 32.71 -4.06
CA LEU A 128 -23.00 32.29 -4.26
C LEU A 128 -23.96 32.92 -3.25
N GLY A 129 -23.47 33.36 -2.09
CA GLY A 129 -24.26 34.07 -1.08
C GLY A 129 -24.48 35.55 -1.41
N TYR A 130 -23.73 36.11 -2.35
CA TYR A 130 -23.79 37.53 -2.74
C TYR A 130 -24.85 37.84 -3.82
N ILE A 131 -25.50 36.79 -4.37
CA ILE A 131 -26.53 36.89 -5.42
C ILE A 131 -27.96 36.65 -4.89
N GLY A 132 -28.14 36.65 -3.56
CA GLY A 132 -29.43 36.51 -2.87
C GLY A 132 -29.90 37.80 -2.22
#